data_AF-A0A960WX01-F1
#
_entry.id   AF-A0A960WX01-F1
#
_cell.length_a   1.000
_cell.length_b   1.000
_cell.length_c   1.000
_cell.angle_alpha   90.00
_cell.angle_beta   90.00
_cell.angle_gamma   90.00
#
_symmetry.space_group_name_H-M   'P 1'
#
loop_
_entity.id
_entity.type
_entity.pdbx_description
1 polymer ?
#
loop_
_entity_poly.entity_id
_entity_poly.type
_entity_poly.pdbx_seq_one_letter_code
_entity_poly.pdbx_strand_id
1 'polypeptide(L)'
;QSSGELGCFPATLNVGGAVTAANDTGLWVVDSRGLVGRPLAREGDVIDRRLSLGAVTARVVVGANGMAVYQAALTGVPLTVNQAVFKQGLSANGNVEVVTMKGWNVPGVAGAIFNSFVAESVSPTGAASLEAAMKTDAGLGITAANDEGVWAERASGLELVIREGDEVDRAQLSRVDRHWLLADGTVVIRGLLKGNGVGTGNDAVVFSVSPAGAVTKILREGDAMPDFGGSVVAVISRFDVSPVGRWVANFTFVNGTGDAVAANNIGLASGVLGESGFTLKLRKAETYNVEGIIKPLLGFLLADGVANAAGGTGGQAAVINDSGQVGLGMSFSDSTQGLFVGP
;
A
#
# COMPACT_ATOMS: atom_id res chain seq x y z
N GLN A 1 -8.04 -9.69 23.53
CA GLN A 1 -8.44 -8.39 24.10
C GLN A 1 -8.25 -7.36 23.02
N SER A 2 -9.27 -7.10 22.20
CA SER A 2 -9.24 -5.97 21.28
C SER A 2 -9.47 -4.72 22.14
N SER A 3 -8.47 -3.83 22.22
CA SER A 3 -8.71 -2.45 22.61
C SER A 3 -9.84 -1.95 21.72
N GLY A 4 -10.93 -1.48 22.31
CA GLY A 4 -12.14 -1.09 21.59
C GLY A 4 -11.96 0.17 20.75
N GLU A 5 -11.01 0.18 19.82
CA GLU A 5 -10.69 1.24 18.88
C GLU A 5 -10.83 0.66 17.47
N LEU A 6 -11.70 1.25 16.66
CA LEU A 6 -12.09 0.74 15.33
C LEU A 6 -11.32 1.40 14.19
N GLY A 7 -10.78 2.59 14.38
CA GLY A 7 -10.10 3.29 13.30
C GLY A 7 -9.48 4.62 13.71
N CYS A 8 -8.73 5.18 12.77
CA CYS A 8 -8.11 6.50 12.87
C CYS A 8 -8.38 7.26 11.57
N PHE A 9 -8.67 8.56 11.67
CA PHE A 9 -8.88 9.40 10.50
C PHE A 9 -8.27 10.80 10.71
N PRO A 10 -7.76 11.43 9.64
CA PRO A 10 -7.34 12.83 9.67
C PRO A 10 -8.55 13.74 9.51
N ALA A 11 -8.46 14.93 10.12
CA ALA A 11 -9.45 15.99 9.96
C ALA A 11 -8.84 17.37 10.19
N THR A 12 -9.58 18.39 9.76
CA THR A 12 -9.31 19.79 10.06
C THR A 12 -10.51 20.32 10.85
N LEU A 13 -10.27 20.83 12.04
CA LEU A 13 -11.26 21.46 12.88
C LEU A 13 -11.51 22.89 12.39
N ASN A 14 -12.73 23.38 12.57
CA ASN A 14 -13.01 24.80 12.34
C ASN A 14 -12.31 25.65 13.43
N VAL A 15 -11.63 26.72 13.01
CA VAL A 15 -10.98 27.67 13.92
C VAL A 15 -12.03 28.40 14.77
N GLY A 16 -11.81 28.44 16.08
CA GLY A 16 -12.73 29.06 17.05
C GLY A 16 -12.48 28.58 18.48
N GLY A 17 -12.72 29.46 19.47
CA GLY A 17 -12.49 29.15 20.89
C GLY A 17 -11.01 28.83 21.15
N ALA A 18 -10.72 27.58 21.54
CA ALA A 18 -9.36 27.08 21.77
C ALA A 18 -8.70 26.47 20.51
N VAL A 19 -9.43 26.35 19.41
CA VAL A 19 -8.90 25.90 18.11
C VAL A 19 -8.38 27.12 17.34
N THR A 20 -7.11 27.07 16.94
CA THR A 20 -6.40 28.09 16.17
C THR A 20 -5.83 27.46 14.90
N ALA A 21 -5.35 28.26 13.95
CA ALA A 21 -4.67 27.74 12.75
C ALA A 21 -3.33 27.02 13.04
N ALA A 22 -2.86 27.03 14.28
CA ALA A 22 -1.66 26.32 14.73
C ALA A 22 -2.00 25.03 15.51
N ASN A 23 -3.27 24.61 15.51
CA ASN A 23 -3.71 23.35 16.12
C ASN A 23 -5.03 22.83 15.52
N ASP A 24 -5.38 23.19 14.29
CA ASP A 24 -6.65 22.82 13.68
C ASP A 24 -6.57 21.48 12.94
N THR A 25 -5.39 20.99 12.57
CA THR A 25 -5.22 19.64 11.99
C THR A 25 -4.85 18.58 13.03
N GLY A 26 -5.17 17.33 12.74
CA GLY A 26 -4.84 16.20 13.62
C GLY A 26 -5.29 14.84 13.09
N LEU A 27 -5.19 13.85 13.97
CA LEU A 27 -5.68 12.48 13.80
C LEU A 27 -6.61 12.15 14.95
N TRP A 28 -7.77 11.57 14.67
CA TRP A 28 -8.76 11.19 15.68
C TRP A 28 -9.02 9.69 15.65
N VAL A 29 -9.12 9.11 16.85
CA VAL A 29 -9.46 7.68 17.01
C VAL A 29 -10.97 7.54 17.17
N VAL A 30 -11.55 6.56 16.50
CA VAL A 30 -12.94 6.15 16.70
C VAL A 30 -12.95 4.88 17.55
N ASP A 31 -13.69 4.88 18.64
CA ASP A 31 -13.83 3.71 19.51
C ASP A 31 -14.78 2.65 18.90
N SER A 32 -14.91 1.50 19.55
CA SER A 32 -15.76 0.38 19.12
C SER A 32 -17.24 0.66 19.13
N ARG A 33 -17.65 1.79 19.70
CA ARG A 33 -19.02 2.29 19.72
C ARG A 33 -19.24 3.37 18.64
N GLY A 34 -18.25 3.64 17.80
CA GLY A 34 -18.31 4.70 16.79
C GLY A 34 -18.13 6.09 17.38
N LEU A 35 -17.74 6.22 18.66
CA LEU A 35 -17.53 7.52 19.28
C LEU A 35 -16.14 8.03 18.93
N VAL A 36 -16.09 9.26 18.41
CA VAL A 36 -14.83 9.96 18.18
C VAL A 36 -14.24 10.31 19.54
N GLY A 37 -13.09 9.70 19.85
CA GLY A 37 -12.35 9.94 21.07
C GLY A 37 -11.51 11.21 21.01
N ARG A 38 -10.53 11.26 21.92
CA ARG A 38 -9.49 12.29 21.91
C ARG A 38 -8.63 12.19 20.64
N PRO A 39 -7.97 13.29 20.20
CA PRO A 39 -6.99 13.19 19.13
C PRO A 39 -5.87 12.23 19.51
N LEU A 40 -5.44 11.41 18.56
CA LEU A 40 -4.23 10.61 18.63
C LEU A 40 -2.99 11.52 18.59
N ALA A 41 -3.02 12.46 17.66
CA ALA A 41 -1.99 13.45 17.39
C ALA A 41 -2.66 14.72 16.88
N ARG A 42 -2.15 15.88 17.28
CA ARG A 42 -2.69 17.17 16.88
C ARG A 42 -1.56 18.13 16.57
N GLU A 43 -1.77 18.99 15.59
CA GLU A 43 -0.87 20.10 15.33
C GLU A 43 -0.67 20.94 16.60
N GLY A 44 0.58 21.30 16.89
CA GLY A 44 1.02 21.93 18.12
C GLY A 44 1.39 20.97 19.25
N ASP A 45 1.07 19.67 19.15
CA ASP A 45 1.48 18.70 20.17
C ASP A 45 3.01 18.61 20.24
N VAL A 46 3.52 18.62 21.46
CA VAL A 46 4.96 18.56 21.73
C VAL A 46 5.41 17.10 21.68
N ILE A 47 6.30 16.78 20.75
CA ILE A 47 6.87 15.44 20.57
C ILE A 47 8.04 15.25 21.53
N ASP A 48 8.94 16.23 21.55
CA ASP A 48 10.04 16.33 22.50
C ASP A 48 10.29 17.80 22.87
N ARG A 49 11.34 18.10 23.66
CA ARG A 49 11.63 19.47 24.11
C ARG A 49 11.91 20.49 22.99
N ARG A 50 12.08 20.06 21.74
CA ARG A 50 12.48 20.90 20.59
C ARG A 50 11.55 20.76 19.39
N LEU A 51 10.79 19.67 19.31
CA LEU A 51 9.92 19.36 18.18
C LEU A 51 8.46 19.39 18.60
N SER A 52 7.66 20.07 17.78
CA SER A 52 6.21 20.02 17.89
C SER A 52 5.62 19.66 16.53
N LEU A 53 4.49 18.95 16.55
CA LEU A 53 3.78 18.61 15.33
C LEU A 53 3.32 19.91 14.64
N GLY A 54 3.56 19.99 13.34
CA GLY A 54 2.88 20.92 12.45
C GLY A 54 1.65 20.27 11.84
N ALA A 55 1.21 20.80 10.70
CA ALA A 55 0.09 20.26 9.95
C ALA A 55 0.22 18.75 9.72
N VAL A 56 -0.75 17.97 10.19
CA VAL A 56 -0.80 16.52 9.95
C VAL A 56 -1.34 16.26 8.54
N THR A 57 -0.72 15.34 7.79
CA THR A 57 -1.16 15.07 6.43
C THR A 57 -2.51 14.34 6.41
N ALA A 58 -3.19 14.39 5.27
CA ALA A 58 -4.47 13.69 5.09
C ALA A 58 -4.34 12.16 4.98
N ARG A 59 -3.17 11.59 5.30
CA ARG A 59 -2.90 10.16 5.20
C ARG A 59 -2.44 9.61 6.55
N VAL A 60 -3.09 8.53 6.95
CA VAL A 60 -2.70 7.70 8.09
C VAL A 60 -2.90 6.25 7.67
N VAL A 61 -1.99 5.38 8.07
CA VAL A 61 -2.12 3.94 7.91
C VAL A 61 -2.21 3.31 9.29
N VAL A 62 -3.11 2.36 9.48
CA VAL A 62 -3.36 1.72 10.78
C VAL A 62 -3.20 0.22 10.64
N GLY A 63 -2.29 -0.36 11.42
CA GLY A 63 -2.03 -1.79 11.47
C GLY A 63 -3.00 -2.51 12.40
N ALA A 64 -3.15 -3.82 12.22
CA ALA A 64 -4.03 -4.67 13.04
C ALA A 64 -3.65 -4.71 14.53
N ASN A 65 -2.41 -4.34 14.88
CA ASN A 65 -1.98 -4.17 16.27
C ASN A 65 -2.32 -2.81 16.87
N GLY A 66 -3.07 -1.95 16.17
CA GLY A 66 -3.40 -0.61 16.63
C GLY A 66 -2.22 0.34 16.59
N MET A 67 -1.24 0.12 15.71
CA MET A 67 -0.22 1.13 15.42
C MET A 67 -0.64 1.96 14.22
N ALA A 68 -0.65 3.28 14.38
CA ALA A 68 -0.78 4.23 13.30
C ALA A 68 0.60 4.67 12.82
N VAL A 69 0.80 4.75 11.50
CA VAL A 69 1.92 5.43 10.87
C VAL A 69 1.37 6.57 10.04
N TYR A 70 1.97 7.74 10.13
CA TYR A 70 1.48 8.94 9.45
C TYR A 70 2.62 9.92 9.20
N GLN A 71 2.38 10.86 8.30
CA GLN A 71 3.29 11.96 8.05
C GLN A 71 2.73 13.23 8.68
N ALA A 72 3.61 14.08 9.21
CA ALA A 72 3.23 15.43 9.59
C ALA A 72 4.36 16.41 9.30
N ALA A 73 3.98 17.67 9.11
CA ALA A 73 4.93 18.74 9.19
C ALA A 73 5.47 18.87 10.63
N LEU A 74 6.59 19.58 10.80
CA LEU A 74 7.18 19.93 12.08
C LEU A 74 7.18 21.45 12.23
N THR A 75 6.92 21.94 13.43
CA THR A 75 7.09 23.36 13.78
C THR A 75 8.37 23.56 14.58
N GLY A 76 8.93 24.77 14.53
CA GLY A 76 10.20 25.09 15.21
C GLY A 76 11.47 24.61 14.47
N VAL A 77 11.33 24.00 13.29
CA VAL A 77 12.44 23.57 12.43
C VAL A 77 12.41 24.26 11.07
N PRO A 78 13.55 24.37 10.35
CA PRO A 78 13.57 24.97 9.01
C PRO A 78 12.64 24.23 8.03
N LEU A 79 11.97 24.97 7.14
CA LEU A 79 11.06 24.41 6.12
C LEU A 79 11.72 23.38 5.20
N THR A 80 13.04 23.41 5.07
CA THR A 80 13.79 22.45 4.26
C THR A 80 13.90 21.06 4.92
N VAL A 81 13.50 20.90 6.18
CA VAL A 81 13.56 19.65 6.95
C VAL A 81 12.32 19.44 7.82
N ASN A 82 11.22 20.13 7.53
CA ASN A 82 10.05 20.19 8.39
C ASN A 82 9.02 19.08 8.17
N GLN A 83 9.43 17.89 7.73
CA GLN A 83 8.52 16.77 7.53
C GLN A 83 9.10 15.53 8.19
N ALA A 84 8.26 14.75 8.86
CA ALA A 84 8.64 13.51 9.51
C ALA A 84 7.58 12.43 9.32
N VAL A 85 8.03 11.17 9.42
CA VAL A 85 7.17 9.99 9.52
C VAL A 85 7.13 9.59 10.99
N PHE A 86 5.92 9.46 11.51
CA PHE A 86 5.64 9.09 12.89
C PHE A 86 4.99 7.74 12.96
N LYS A 87 5.21 7.06 14.08
CA LYS A 87 4.54 5.83 14.46
C LYS A 87 4.00 5.99 15.89
N GLN A 88 2.74 5.64 16.11
CA GLN A 88 2.07 5.85 17.39
C GLN A 88 0.97 4.81 17.63
N GLY A 89 0.91 4.24 18.84
CA GLY A 89 -0.18 3.35 19.22
C GLY A 89 -1.49 4.10 19.42
N LEU A 90 -2.61 3.54 18.95
CA LEU A 90 -3.94 4.17 19.05
C LEU A 90 -4.42 4.39 20.50
N SER A 91 -3.86 3.64 21.44
CA SER A 91 -4.27 3.68 22.85
C SER A 91 -4.14 5.05 23.52
N ALA A 92 -4.88 5.18 24.63
CA ALA A 92 -4.79 6.15 25.72
C ALA A 92 -3.48 6.97 25.89
N ASN A 93 -2.33 6.32 25.70
CA ASN A 93 -1.01 6.88 25.97
C ASN A 93 0.03 6.34 24.98
N GLY A 94 -0.35 6.11 23.72
CA GLY A 94 0.60 5.72 22.69
C GLY A 94 1.70 6.76 22.56
N ASN A 95 2.94 6.36 22.85
CA ASN A 95 4.11 7.22 22.64
C ASN A 95 4.26 7.52 21.15
N VAL A 96 4.49 8.79 20.82
CA VAL A 96 4.87 9.20 19.47
C VAL A 96 6.33 8.82 19.24
N GLU A 97 6.58 8.00 18.24
CA GLU A 97 7.92 7.62 17.79
C GLU A 97 8.21 8.30 16.45
N VAL A 98 9.36 8.95 16.34
CA VAL A 98 9.85 9.49 15.06
C VAL A 98 10.57 8.35 14.34
N VAL A 99 9.99 7.86 13.24
CA VAL A 99 10.60 6.80 12.42
C VAL A 99 11.76 7.39 11.61
N THR A 100 11.51 8.50 10.94
CA THR A 100 12.52 9.25 10.17
C THR A 100 12.02 10.68 9.90
N MET A 101 12.91 11.57 9.45
CA MET A 101 12.54 12.92 9.03
C MET A 101 13.39 13.42 7.86
N LYS A 102 12.85 14.42 7.16
CA LYS A 102 13.54 15.09 6.07
C LYS A 102 14.87 15.67 6.56
N GLY A 103 15.92 15.49 5.78
CA GLY A 103 17.28 15.90 6.14
C GLY A 103 18.07 14.90 6.99
N TRP A 104 17.45 13.82 7.48
CA TRP A 104 18.21 12.73 8.11
C TRP A 104 18.90 11.85 7.08
N ASN A 105 19.98 11.21 7.52
CA ASN A 105 20.72 10.24 6.73
C ASN A 105 19.80 9.08 6.28
N VAL A 106 20.02 8.62 5.06
CA VAL A 106 19.25 7.53 4.46
C VAL A 106 19.95 6.19 4.75
N PRO A 107 19.30 5.27 5.48
CA PRO A 107 19.86 3.94 5.68
C PRO A 107 20.12 3.23 4.35
N GLY A 108 21.28 2.60 4.22
CA GLY A 108 21.71 1.89 3.02
C GLY A 108 22.32 2.76 1.91
N VAL A 109 22.31 4.10 2.03
CA VAL A 109 22.90 5.00 1.03
C VAL A 109 23.81 6.03 1.71
N ALA A 110 25.12 5.76 1.70
CA ALA A 110 26.10 6.58 2.42
C ALA A 110 26.06 8.05 1.97
N GLY A 111 25.94 8.96 2.95
CA GLY A 111 25.93 10.42 2.73
C GLY A 111 24.61 10.99 2.20
N ALA A 112 23.68 10.16 1.75
CA ALA A 112 22.38 10.61 1.26
C ALA A 112 21.49 11.07 2.42
N ILE A 113 20.58 12.00 2.13
CA ILE A 113 19.56 12.46 3.06
C ILE A 113 18.16 12.36 2.46
N PHE A 114 17.15 12.12 3.31
CA PHE A 114 15.75 12.13 2.89
C PHE A 114 15.31 13.53 2.46
N ASN A 115 14.59 13.63 1.35
CA ASN A 115 14.07 14.88 0.79
C ASN A 115 12.54 14.97 0.85
N SER A 116 11.81 13.87 0.68
CA SER A 116 10.35 13.85 0.83
C SER A 116 9.87 12.44 1.11
N PHE A 117 8.71 12.34 1.75
CA PHE A 117 8.02 11.08 1.97
C PHE A 117 6.79 11.01 1.05
N VAL A 118 6.61 9.88 0.38
CA VAL A 118 5.57 9.70 -0.64
C VAL A 118 4.44 8.83 -0.08
N ALA A 119 4.80 7.72 0.54
CA ALA A 119 3.85 6.75 1.04
C ALA A 119 4.36 6.01 2.26
N GLU A 120 3.43 5.49 3.06
CA GLU A 120 3.71 4.66 4.22
C GLU A 120 2.81 3.42 4.26
N SER A 121 3.26 2.39 4.95
CA SER A 121 2.52 1.18 5.29
C SER A 121 2.97 0.67 6.67
N VAL A 122 2.17 -0.16 7.32
CA VAL A 122 2.44 -0.70 8.66
C VAL A 122 2.02 -2.16 8.76
N SER A 123 2.94 -3.03 9.17
CA SER A 123 2.66 -4.46 9.34
C SER A 123 1.71 -4.71 10.51
N PRO A 124 1.08 -5.89 10.61
CA PRO A 124 0.35 -6.29 11.82
C PRO A 124 1.23 -6.40 13.06
N THR A 125 2.56 -6.43 12.93
CA THR A 125 3.49 -6.42 14.07
C THR A 125 3.87 -5.00 14.49
N GLY A 126 3.46 -3.98 13.72
CA GLY A 126 3.72 -2.56 14.00
C GLY A 126 5.00 -2.03 13.40
N ALA A 127 5.69 -2.79 12.57
CA ALA A 127 6.80 -2.27 11.79
C ALA A 127 6.24 -1.33 10.71
N ALA A 128 6.89 -0.20 10.48
CA ALA A 128 6.57 0.72 9.40
C ALA A 128 7.37 0.39 8.13
N SER A 129 6.79 0.67 6.97
CA SER A 129 7.51 0.86 5.71
C SER A 129 7.18 2.22 5.14
N LEU A 130 8.11 2.80 4.39
CA LEU A 130 7.91 4.06 3.72
C LEU A 130 8.57 4.10 2.35
N GLU A 131 7.92 4.79 1.44
CA GLU A 131 8.46 5.23 0.17
C GLU A 131 8.90 6.69 0.32
N ALA A 132 10.12 6.98 -0.11
CA ALA A 132 10.69 8.30 0.02
C ALA A 132 11.63 8.64 -1.13
N ALA A 133 11.75 9.94 -1.38
CA ALA A 133 12.78 10.48 -2.26
C ALA A 133 13.98 10.94 -1.43
N MET A 134 15.17 10.68 -1.95
CA MET A 134 16.44 11.21 -1.49
C MET A 134 16.69 12.56 -2.16
N LYS A 135 17.55 13.37 -1.56
CA LYS A 135 18.01 14.58 -2.24
C LYS A 135 18.97 14.20 -3.36
N THR A 136 18.68 14.64 -4.59
CA THR A 136 19.60 14.46 -5.74
C THR A 136 20.97 15.07 -5.43
N ASP A 137 22.02 14.31 -5.68
CA ASP A 137 23.40 14.69 -5.44
C ASP A 137 24.32 13.92 -6.40
N ALA A 138 24.86 14.64 -7.39
CA ALA A 138 25.75 14.06 -8.39
C ALA A 138 27.06 13.53 -7.79
N GLY A 139 27.54 14.11 -6.68
CA GLY A 139 28.74 13.63 -5.98
C GLY A 139 28.54 12.26 -5.31
N LEU A 140 27.28 11.92 -4.98
CA LEU A 140 26.88 10.62 -4.46
C LEU A 140 26.28 9.68 -5.52
N GLY A 141 26.20 10.11 -6.78
CA GLY A 141 25.57 9.35 -7.87
C GLY A 141 24.04 9.23 -7.74
N ILE A 142 23.41 10.15 -6.99
CA ILE A 142 21.96 10.21 -6.81
C ILE A 142 21.38 11.17 -7.85
N THR A 143 20.58 10.63 -8.76
CA THR A 143 19.95 11.29 -9.90
C THR A 143 18.44 11.06 -9.85
N ALA A 144 17.68 11.79 -10.66
CA ALA A 144 16.22 11.59 -10.80
C ALA A 144 15.80 10.20 -11.35
N ALA A 145 16.76 9.32 -11.66
CA ALA A 145 16.49 7.97 -12.15
C ALA A 145 16.72 6.90 -11.07
N ASN A 146 17.20 7.31 -9.90
CA ASN A 146 17.52 6.46 -8.75
C ASN A 146 17.36 7.21 -7.42
N ASP A 147 16.57 8.28 -7.32
CA ASP A 147 16.43 9.05 -6.08
C ASP A 147 15.26 8.58 -5.21
N GLU A 148 14.39 7.71 -5.71
CA GLU A 148 13.32 7.12 -4.90
C GLU A 148 13.63 5.67 -4.46
N GLY A 149 13.03 5.27 -3.34
CA GLY A 149 13.15 3.92 -2.82
C GLY A 149 12.08 3.57 -1.79
N VAL A 150 12.10 2.32 -1.34
CA VAL A 150 11.28 1.84 -0.23
C VAL A 150 12.20 1.39 0.89
N TRP A 151 11.88 1.83 2.10
CA TRP A 151 12.53 1.40 3.34
C TRP A 151 11.52 0.70 4.23
N ALA A 152 11.99 -0.24 5.04
CA ALA A 152 11.17 -0.93 6.02
C ALA A 152 11.91 -1.04 7.36
N GLU A 153 11.17 -0.85 8.45
CA GLU A 153 11.65 -1.14 9.78
C GLU A 153 11.85 -2.65 9.93
N ARG A 154 13.06 -3.02 10.34
CA ARG A 154 13.45 -4.38 10.73
C ARG A 154 14.02 -4.36 12.15
N ALA A 155 14.52 -5.51 12.60
CA ALA A 155 15.13 -5.64 13.92
C ALA A 155 16.31 -4.67 14.16
N SER A 156 17.01 -4.25 13.09
CA SER A 156 18.15 -3.32 13.19
C SER A 156 17.77 -1.83 13.06
N GLY A 157 16.49 -1.54 12.82
CA GLY A 157 15.99 -0.20 12.48
C GLY A 157 15.51 -0.14 11.03
N LEU A 158 15.48 1.06 10.46
CA LEU A 158 15.03 1.30 9.10
C LEU A 158 16.09 0.82 8.09
N GLU A 159 15.71 -0.02 7.14
CA GLU A 159 16.61 -0.60 6.12
C GLU A 159 16.08 -0.35 4.70
N LEU A 160 16.99 -0.14 3.73
CA LEU A 160 16.64 -0.03 2.31
C LEU A 160 16.17 -1.40 1.79
N VAL A 161 15.02 -1.43 1.14
CA VAL A 161 14.39 -2.64 0.60
C VAL A 161 14.60 -2.73 -0.91
N ILE A 162 14.25 -1.67 -1.63
CA ILE A 162 14.44 -1.54 -3.07
C ILE A 162 14.63 -0.07 -3.40
N ARG A 163 15.30 0.21 -4.50
CA ARG A 163 15.53 1.55 -5.02
C ARG A 163 15.22 1.61 -6.50
N GLU A 164 14.79 2.77 -7.00
CA GLU A 164 14.75 3.01 -8.44
C GLU A 164 16.12 2.73 -9.08
N GLY A 165 16.09 2.08 -10.24
CA GLY A 165 17.27 1.59 -10.95
C GLY A 165 17.69 0.17 -10.58
N ASP A 166 17.21 -0.39 -9.45
CA ASP A 166 17.48 -1.78 -9.08
C ASP A 166 16.86 -2.76 -10.08
N GLU A 167 17.50 -3.93 -10.24
CA GLU A 167 17.02 -4.95 -11.16
C GLU A 167 15.80 -5.71 -10.60
N VAL A 168 14.72 -5.73 -11.37
CA VAL A 168 13.49 -6.48 -11.10
C VAL A 168 13.05 -7.17 -12.40
N ASP A 169 12.94 -8.50 -12.37
CA ASP A 169 12.56 -9.32 -13.54
C ASP A 169 13.34 -8.97 -14.83
N ARG A 170 14.68 -8.89 -14.71
CA ARG A 170 15.62 -8.58 -15.81
C ARG A 170 15.43 -7.18 -16.43
N ALA A 171 14.73 -6.29 -15.75
CA ALA A 171 14.54 -4.89 -16.10
C ALA A 171 14.90 -4.00 -14.90
N GLN A 172 14.87 -2.69 -15.06
CA GLN A 172 15.11 -1.77 -13.95
C GLN A 172 13.81 -1.23 -13.39
N LEU A 173 13.69 -1.14 -12.06
CA LEU A 173 12.60 -0.41 -11.43
C LEU A 173 12.67 1.07 -11.84
N SER A 174 11.58 1.60 -12.39
CA SER A 174 11.50 2.99 -12.82
C SER A 174 10.72 3.87 -11.87
N ARG A 175 9.76 3.30 -11.13
CA ARG A 175 8.93 3.97 -10.14
C ARG A 175 8.24 2.94 -9.23
N VAL A 176 7.97 3.31 -7.99
CA VAL A 176 7.06 2.58 -7.09
C VAL A 176 5.67 3.20 -7.17
N ASP A 177 4.64 2.40 -7.41
CA ASP A 177 3.26 2.87 -7.42
C ASP A 177 2.57 2.62 -6.06
N ARG A 178 2.89 1.49 -5.44
CA ARG A 178 2.33 1.06 -4.16
C ARG A 178 3.22 0.00 -3.51
N HIS A 179 3.24 -0.06 -2.19
CA HIS A 179 3.92 -1.11 -1.44
C HIS A 179 3.13 -1.54 -0.20
N TRP A 180 3.32 -2.78 0.25
CA TRP A 180 2.71 -3.36 1.44
C TRP A 180 3.78 -4.04 2.29
N LEU A 181 3.76 -3.81 3.60
CA LEU A 181 4.60 -4.53 4.55
C LEU A 181 3.81 -5.64 5.24
N LEU A 182 4.30 -6.87 5.11
CA LEU A 182 3.65 -8.08 5.63
C LEU A 182 4.12 -8.41 7.05
N ALA A 183 3.46 -9.39 7.68
CA ALA A 183 3.73 -9.76 9.08
C ALA A 183 5.14 -10.34 9.29
N ASP A 184 5.71 -10.98 8.27
CA ASP A 184 7.05 -11.56 8.27
C ASP A 184 8.15 -10.53 7.88
N GLY A 185 7.77 -9.29 7.58
CA GLY A 185 8.69 -8.25 7.11
C GLY A 185 9.00 -8.31 5.61
N THR A 186 8.35 -9.20 4.86
CA THR A 186 8.35 -9.15 3.39
C THR A 186 7.65 -7.88 2.94
N VAL A 187 8.21 -7.20 1.93
CA VAL A 187 7.59 -6.05 1.29
C VAL A 187 7.11 -6.44 -0.09
N VAL A 188 5.82 -6.29 -0.36
CA VAL A 188 5.26 -6.45 -1.70
C VAL A 188 5.21 -5.08 -2.36
N ILE A 189 5.59 -4.98 -3.63
CA ILE A 189 5.66 -3.73 -4.38
C ILE A 189 4.95 -3.92 -5.71
N ARG A 190 4.10 -2.96 -6.05
CA ARG A 190 3.64 -2.71 -7.42
C ARG A 190 4.41 -1.50 -7.95
N GLY A 191 5.02 -1.64 -9.10
CA GLY A 191 5.82 -0.58 -9.71
C GLY A 191 5.83 -0.65 -11.22
N LEU A 192 6.53 0.31 -11.81
CA LEU A 192 6.81 0.34 -13.24
C LEU A 192 8.27 -0.03 -13.50
N LEU A 193 8.51 -0.61 -14.66
CA LEU A 193 9.82 -1.00 -15.14
C LEU A 193 10.29 -0.07 -16.26
N LYS A 194 11.60 -0.03 -16.48
CA LYS A 194 12.26 0.59 -17.63
C LYS A 194 13.43 -0.28 -18.10
N GLY A 195 13.96 0.05 -19.27
CA GLY A 195 15.14 -0.60 -19.85
C GLY A 195 14.83 -1.37 -21.12
N ASN A 196 15.82 -2.13 -21.59
CA ASN A 196 15.72 -2.84 -22.86
C ASN A 196 14.63 -3.92 -22.81
N GLY A 197 13.78 -3.98 -23.83
CA GLY A 197 12.68 -4.94 -23.90
C GLY A 197 11.49 -4.60 -22.99
N VAL A 198 11.47 -3.43 -22.34
CA VAL A 198 10.33 -2.92 -21.58
C VAL A 198 9.60 -1.86 -22.39
N GLY A 199 8.29 -2.02 -22.54
CA GLY A 199 7.38 -1.05 -23.15
C GLY A 199 6.00 -1.14 -22.50
N THR A 200 5.02 -0.41 -23.04
CA THR A 200 3.68 -0.26 -22.44
C THR A 200 2.82 -1.53 -22.36
N GLY A 201 3.33 -2.68 -22.83
CA GLY A 201 2.66 -3.96 -22.72
C GLY A 201 3.29 -4.90 -21.69
N ASN A 202 4.36 -4.47 -21.02
CA ASN A 202 5.09 -5.26 -20.03
C ASN A 202 5.88 -4.41 -19.02
N ASP A 203 5.47 -3.17 -18.78
CA ASP A 203 6.14 -2.25 -17.88
C ASP A 203 5.58 -2.28 -16.45
N ALA A 204 4.32 -2.64 -16.22
CA ALA A 204 3.84 -2.84 -14.85
C ALA A 204 4.23 -4.21 -14.28
N VAL A 205 4.70 -4.21 -13.03
CA VAL A 205 5.11 -5.42 -12.29
C VAL A 205 4.62 -5.38 -10.85
N VAL A 206 4.34 -6.56 -10.31
CA VAL A 206 4.18 -6.82 -8.89
C VAL A 206 5.23 -7.85 -8.46
N PHE A 207 5.99 -7.54 -7.42
CA PHE A 207 7.05 -8.39 -6.89
C PHE A 207 7.12 -8.27 -5.37
N SER A 208 7.77 -9.23 -4.72
CA SER A 208 8.07 -9.19 -3.29
C SER A 208 9.57 -9.13 -3.05
N VAL A 209 9.97 -8.44 -1.99
CA VAL A 209 11.33 -8.44 -1.45
C VAL A 209 11.28 -9.02 -0.04
N SER A 210 11.89 -10.19 0.14
CA SER A 210 11.93 -10.86 1.45
C SER A 210 12.80 -10.09 2.44
N PRO A 211 12.74 -10.40 3.75
CA PRO A 211 13.65 -9.82 4.72
C PRO A 211 15.14 -10.06 4.44
N ALA A 212 15.46 -11.12 3.70
CA ALA A 212 16.82 -11.43 3.26
C ALA A 212 17.24 -10.70 1.97
N GLY A 213 16.37 -9.83 1.42
CA GLY A 213 16.62 -9.08 0.19
C GLY A 213 16.33 -9.86 -1.11
N ALA A 214 15.72 -11.05 -1.03
CA ALA A 214 15.40 -11.83 -2.23
C ALA A 214 14.22 -11.20 -2.97
N VAL A 215 14.44 -10.81 -4.23
CA VAL A 215 13.42 -10.26 -5.13
C VAL A 215 12.73 -11.39 -5.88
N THR A 216 11.40 -11.49 -5.77
CA THR A 216 10.59 -12.51 -6.46
C THR A 216 9.46 -11.86 -7.23
N LYS A 217 9.40 -12.06 -8.56
CA LYS A 217 8.27 -11.63 -9.38
C LYS A 217 7.01 -12.41 -8.99
N ILE A 218 5.88 -11.72 -8.86
CA ILE A 218 4.56 -12.30 -8.63
C ILE A 218 3.74 -12.26 -9.92
N LEU A 219 3.61 -11.07 -10.53
CA LEU A 219 2.81 -10.86 -11.74
C LEU A 219 3.40 -9.69 -12.54
N ARG A 220 3.37 -9.77 -13.86
CA ARG A 220 3.78 -8.69 -14.75
C ARG A 220 2.83 -8.59 -15.95
N GLU A 221 2.64 -7.38 -16.45
CA GLU A 221 2.05 -7.23 -17.79
C GLU A 221 2.89 -7.99 -18.82
N GLY A 222 2.22 -8.63 -19.77
CA GLY A 222 2.86 -9.53 -20.73
C GLY A 222 3.05 -10.97 -20.22
N ASP A 223 2.83 -11.26 -18.94
CA ASP A 223 2.84 -12.65 -18.46
C ASP A 223 1.65 -13.41 -19.07
N ALA A 224 1.92 -14.61 -19.58
CA ALA A 224 0.87 -15.55 -20.01
C ALA A 224 0.24 -16.21 -18.79
N MET A 225 -1.07 -16.44 -18.85
CA MET A 225 -1.85 -17.02 -17.76
C MET A 225 -2.44 -18.36 -18.22
N PRO A 226 -1.75 -19.51 -17.98
CA PRO A 226 -2.17 -20.81 -18.48
C PRO A 226 -3.59 -21.20 -18.05
N ASP A 227 -3.96 -20.88 -16.81
CA ASP A 227 -5.28 -21.16 -16.25
C ASP A 227 -6.40 -20.28 -16.86
N PHE A 228 -6.03 -19.30 -17.70
CA PHE A 228 -6.93 -18.48 -18.50
C PHE A 228 -6.74 -18.77 -20.00
N GLY A 229 -6.60 -20.05 -20.35
CA GLY A 229 -6.45 -20.47 -21.75
C GLY A 229 -5.19 -19.93 -22.44
N GLY A 230 -4.17 -19.55 -21.67
CA GLY A 230 -2.96 -18.90 -22.19
C GLY A 230 -3.12 -17.41 -22.53
N SER A 231 -4.18 -16.76 -22.03
CA SER A 231 -4.38 -15.31 -22.19
C SER A 231 -3.22 -14.52 -21.56
N VAL A 232 -2.84 -13.40 -22.18
CA VAL A 232 -1.72 -12.57 -21.72
C VAL A 232 -2.24 -11.37 -20.94
N VAL A 233 -1.64 -11.09 -19.77
CA VAL A 233 -1.99 -9.92 -18.94
C VAL A 233 -1.69 -8.64 -19.72
N ALA A 234 -2.72 -7.81 -19.93
CA ALA A 234 -2.58 -6.50 -20.55
C ALA A 234 -2.37 -5.39 -19.52
N VAL A 235 -3.19 -5.35 -18.46
CA VAL A 235 -3.12 -4.30 -17.44
C VAL A 235 -3.37 -4.88 -16.06
N ILE A 236 -2.48 -4.60 -15.11
CA ILE A 236 -2.70 -4.93 -13.69
C ILE A 236 -3.45 -3.76 -13.04
N SER A 237 -4.78 -3.82 -13.09
CA SER A 237 -5.67 -2.75 -12.62
C SER A 237 -5.67 -2.59 -11.09
N ARG A 238 -5.52 -3.70 -10.36
CA ARG A 238 -5.44 -3.71 -8.90
C ARG A 238 -4.74 -4.96 -8.40
N PHE A 239 -3.99 -4.81 -7.32
CA PHE A 239 -3.37 -5.89 -6.57
C PHE A 239 -3.51 -5.56 -5.09
N ASP A 240 -4.00 -6.50 -4.30
CA ASP A 240 -4.04 -6.39 -2.84
C ASP A 240 -3.46 -7.67 -2.23
N VAL A 241 -2.82 -7.56 -1.07
CA VAL A 241 -2.22 -8.67 -0.34
C VAL A 241 -2.64 -8.63 1.12
N SER A 242 -2.82 -9.81 1.72
CA SER A 242 -3.08 -10.05 3.13
C SER A 242 -1.76 -10.16 3.91
N PRO A 243 -1.76 -9.97 5.24
CA PRO A 243 -0.52 -9.88 5.99
C PRO A 243 0.24 -11.21 6.07
N VAL A 244 -0.45 -12.30 5.77
CA VAL A 244 0.10 -13.66 5.67
C VAL A 244 0.49 -14.04 4.24
N GLY A 245 0.50 -13.08 3.31
CA GLY A 245 0.99 -13.29 1.94
C GLY A 245 -0.03 -13.90 0.98
N ARG A 246 -1.32 -14.00 1.32
CA ARG A 246 -2.36 -14.29 0.32
C ARG A 246 -2.66 -13.05 -0.49
N TRP A 247 -2.72 -13.13 -1.80
CA TRP A 247 -2.95 -11.97 -2.66
C TRP A 247 -4.12 -12.20 -3.61
N VAL A 248 -4.68 -11.10 -4.10
CA VAL A 248 -5.66 -11.06 -5.18
C VAL A 248 -5.28 -9.97 -6.18
N ALA A 249 -5.45 -10.24 -7.47
CA ALA A 249 -5.19 -9.31 -8.55
C ALA A 249 -6.38 -9.26 -9.52
N ASN A 250 -6.78 -8.05 -9.88
CA ASN A 250 -7.71 -7.78 -10.97
C ASN A 250 -6.94 -7.24 -12.17
N PHE A 251 -7.15 -7.81 -13.34
CA PHE A 251 -6.41 -7.44 -14.55
C PHE A 251 -7.25 -7.62 -15.81
N THR A 252 -6.85 -6.93 -16.86
CA THR A 252 -7.38 -7.15 -18.21
C THR A 252 -6.43 -8.02 -19.02
N PHE A 253 -6.95 -8.71 -20.03
CA PHE A 253 -6.17 -9.49 -20.98
C PHE A 253 -5.98 -8.77 -22.32
N VAL A 254 -4.91 -9.10 -23.03
CA VAL A 254 -4.70 -8.68 -24.42
C VAL A 254 -5.69 -9.45 -25.30
N ASN A 255 -6.60 -8.73 -25.96
CA ASN A 255 -7.56 -9.35 -26.89
C ASN A 255 -6.81 -10.11 -28.01
N GLY A 256 -7.23 -11.34 -28.29
CA GLY A 256 -6.62 -12.21 -29.29
C GLY A 256 -5.46 -13.06 -28.78
N THR A 257 -5.11 -12.99 -27.50
CA THR A 257 -4.15 -13.90 -26.86
C THR A 257 -4.88 -15.00 -26.08
N GLY A 258 -4.43 -16.25 -26.20
CA GLY A 258 -5.15 -17.39 -25.65
C GLY A 258 -6.59 -17.45 -26.16
N ASP A 259 -7.55 -17.51 -25.24
CA ASP A 259 -9.00 -17.43 -25.50
C ASP A 259 -9.60 -16.05 -25.12
N ALA A 260 -8.78 -15.03 -24.86
CA ALA A 260 -9.24 -13.69 -24.53
C ALA A 260 -9.82 -12.97 -25.76
N VAL A 261 -11.05 -12.51 -25.62
CA VAL A 261 -11.80 -11.63 -26.52
C VAL A 261 -12.42 -10.48 -25.72
N ALA A 262 -12.90 -9.43 -26.39
CA ALA A 262 -13.45 -8.25 -25.73
C ALA A 262 -14.61 -8.56 -24.75
N ALA A 263 -15.30 -9.69 -24.96
CA ALA A 263 -16.37 -10.13 -24.07
C ALA A 263 -15.87 -10.74 -22.74
N ASN A 264 -14.67 -11.32 -22.67
CA ASN A 264 -14.15 -12.09 -21.52
C ASN A 264 -12.74 -11.66 -21.06
N ASN A 265 -12.31 -10.45 -21.43
CA ASN A 265 -10.95 -9.95 -21.21
C ASN A 265 -10.69 -9.35 -19.82
N ILE A 266 -11.48 -9.68 -18.80
CA ILE A 266 -11.25 -9.27 -17.41
C ILE A 266 -11.14 -10.51 -16.55
N GLY A 267 -10.08 -10.60 -15.76
CA GLY A 267 -9.78 -11.74 -14.88
C GLY A 267 -9.51 -11.31 -13.44
N LEU A 268 -9.92 -12.18 -12.52
CA LEU A 268 -9.55 -12.14 -11.11
C LEU A 268 -8.75 -13.41 -10.81
N ALA A 269 -7.53 -13.25 -10.29
CA ALA A 269 -6.75 -14.35 -9.77
C ALA A 269 -6.31 -14.08 -8.34
N SER A 270 -6.04 -15.16 -7.61
CA SER A 270 -5.46 -15.10 -6.28
C SER A 270 -4.31 -16.08 -6.15
N GLY A 271 -3.44 -15.87 -5.18
CA GLY A 271 -2.40 -16.84 -4.85
C GLY A 271 -1.83 -16.63 -3.46
N VAL A 272 -0.74 -17.33 -3.18
CA VAL A 272 0.04 -17.19 -1.95
C VAL A 272 1.47 -16.87 -2.36
N LEU A 273 2.11 -15.90 -1.69
CA LEU A 273 3.50 -15.57 -1.95
C LEU A 273 4.41 -16.78 -1.71
N GLY A 274 5.36 -16.98 -2.62
CA GLY A 274 6.31 -18.10 -2.57
C GLY A 274 5.77 -19.42 -3.13
N GLU A 275 4.47 -19.54 -3.38
CA GLU A 275 3.89 -20.68 -4.10
C GLU A 275 3.98 -20.45 -5.62
N SER A 276 4.18 -21.53 -6.36
CA SER A 276 4.19 -21.46 -7.82
C SER A 276 2.76 -21.42 -8.36
N GLY A 277 2.45 -20.35 -9.09
CA GLY A 277 1.19 -20.19 -9.79
C GLY A 277 0.15 -19.38 -9.02
N PHE A 278 -1.04 -19.31 -9.59
CA PHE A 278 -2.20 -18.61 -9.04
C PHE A 278 -3.45 -19.41 -9.39
N THR A 279 -4.57 -19.09 -8.76
CA THR A 279 -5.86 -19.71 -9.02
C THR A 279 -6.75 -18.70 -9.71
N LEU A 280 -7.31 -19.07 -10.87
CA LEU A 280 -8.42 -18.35 -11.48
C LEU A 280 -9.61 -18.35 -10.52
N LYS A 281 -10.13 -17.16 -10.22
CA LYS A 281 -11.31 -16.99 -9.37
C LYS A 281 -12.54 -16.61 -10.16
N LEU A 282 -12.40 -15.62 -11.04
CA LEU A 282 -13.49 -15.13 -11.87
C LEU A 282 -12.94 -14.68 -13.21
N ARG A 283 -13.75 -14.89 -14.26
CA ARG A 283 -13.53 -14.27 -15.55
C ARG A 283 -14.85 -13.70 -16.07
N LYS A 284 -14.77 -12.52 -16.67
CA LYS A 284 -15.94 -11.91 -17.33
C LYS A 284 -16.50 -12.89 -18.38
N ALA A 285 -17.82 -12.91 -18.52
CA ALA A 285 -18.60 -13.82 -19.39
C ALA A 285 -18.63 -15.30 -18.97
N GLU A 286 -17.93 -15.72 -17.91
CA GLU A 286 -18.18 -17.02 -17.29
C GLU A 286 -19.46 -17.02 -16.45
N THR A 287 -19.93 -18.20 -16.06
CA THR A 287 -21.09 -18.33 -15.17
C THR A 287 -20.67 -18.41 -13.71
N TYR A 288 -21.47 -17.83 -12.82
CA TYR A 288 -21.28 -17.89 -11.37
C TYR A 288 -22.55 -18.42 -10.69
N ASN A 289 -22.38 -19.22 -9.63
CA ASN A 289 -23.49 -19.80 -8.89
C ASN A 289 -23.88 -18.90 -7.71
N VAL A 290 -25.08 -18.31 -7.77
CA VAL A 290 -25.68 -17.51 -6.69
C VAL A 290 -26.80 -18.32 -6.06
N GLU A 291 -26.52 -18.94 -4.91
CA GLU A 291 -27.52 -19.70 -4.13
C GLU A 291 -28.25 -20.80 -4.93
N GLY A 292 -27.53 -21.47 -5.84
CA GLY A 292 -28.08 -22.51 -6.72
C GLY A 292 -28.52 -22.00 -8.10
N ILE A 293 -28.51 -20.67 -8.32
CA ILE A 293 -28.86 -20.06 -9.60
C ILE A 293 -27.59 -19.73 -10.38
N ILE A 294 -27.41 -20.37 -11.53
CA ILE A 294 -26.29 -20.11 -12.45
C ILE A 294 -26.57 -18.82 -13.23
N LYS A 295 -25.70 -17.81 -13.07
CA LYS A 295 -25.82 -16.50 -13.73
C LYS A 295 -24.58 -16.17 -14.57
N PRO A 296 -24.71 -15.67 -15.81
CA PRO A 296 -23.58 -15.16 -16.57
C PRO A 296 -23.04 -13.85 -15.96
N LEU A 297 -21.73 -13.82 -15.72
CA LEU A 297 -21.01 -12.70 -15.13
C LEU A 297 -20.77 -11.61 -16.18
N LEU A 298 -21.35 -10.42 -15.96
CA LEU A 298 -21.16 -9.26 -16.84
C LEU A 298 -19.87 -8.50 -16.48
N GLY A 299 -19.53 -8.48 -15.19
CA GLY A 299 -18.34 -7.83 -14.68
C GLY A 299 -18.28 -7.89 -13.15
N PHE A 300 -17.11 -7.57 -12.61
CA PHE A 300 -16.86 -7.52 -11.18
C PHE A 300 -15.92 -6.36 -10.85
N LEU A 301 -16.01 -5.89 -9.62
CA LEU A 301 -15.18 -4.83 -9.06
C LEU A 301 -14.70 -5.29 -7.69
N LEU A 302 -13.41 -5.19 -7.43
CA LEU A 302 -12.88 -5.24 -6.07
C LEU A 302 -13.39 -3.99 -5.36
N ALA A 303 -14.06 -4.13 -4.21
CA ALA A 303 -14.65 -2.99 -3.50
C ALA A 303 -13.65 -1.84 -3.45
N ASP A 304 -14.02 -0.70 -4.03
CA ASP A 304 -13.12 0.44 -4.19
C ASP A 304 -12.84 0.98 -2.79
N GLY A 305 -11.73 0.54 -2.21
CA GLY A 305 -11.22 1.13 -1.00
C GLY A 305 -10.77 2.49 -1.46
N VAL A 306 -11.55 3.53 -1.18
CA VAL A 306 -11.17 4.93 -1.37
C VAL A 306 -9.68 5.00 -1.00
N ALA A 307 -8.83 5.31 -1.98
CA ALA A 307 -7.43 4.85 -2.09
C ALA A 307 -6.46 5.27 -0.96
N ASN A 308 -6.98 5.84 0.14
CA ASN A 308 -6.26 6.30 1.32
C ASN A 308 -6.92 5.83 2.64
N ALA A 309 -7.90 4.92 2.61
CA ALA A 309 -8.54 4.44 3.83
C ALA A 309 -7.58 3.53 4.62
N ALA A 310 -7.24 3.96 5.83
CA ALA A 310 -6.54 3.15 6.83
C ALA A 310 -7.33 1.88 7.18
N GLY A 311 -6.63 0.79 7.52
CA GLY A 311 -7.23 -0.35 8.24
C GLY A 311 -7.35 -1.66 7.48
N GLY A 312 -6.80 -1.78 6.26
CA GLY A 312 -6.54 -3.09 5.66
C GLY A 312 -5.11 -3.57 5.96
N THR A 313 -4.69 -4.64 5.29
CA THR A 313 -3.34 -5.18 5.39
C THR A 313 -2.26 -4.12 5.16
N GLY A 314 -1.25 -4.03 6.02
CA GLY A 314 -0.21 -3.02 5.82
C GLY A 314 -0.71 -1.60 6.12
N GLY A 315 -1.89 -1.45 6.73
CA GLY A 315 -2.59 -0.18 6.91
C GLY A 315 -3.05 0.50 5.61
N GLN A 316 -3.01 -0.21 4.48
CA GLN A 316 -3.65 0.17 3.22
C GLN A 316 -4.96 -0.60 3.05
N ALA A 317 -5.97 0.01 2.43
CA ALA A 317 -7.22 -0.68 2.13
C ALA A 317 -6.95 -1.94 1.28
N ALA A 318 -7.34 -3.11 1.79
CA ALA A 318 -7.24 -4.39 1.10
C ALA A 318 -8.62 -5.04 1.04
N VAL A 319 -8.98 -5.62 -0.11
CA VAL A 319 -10.23 -6.38 -0.26
C VAL A 319 -10.12 -7.84 0.17
N ILE A 320 -8.91 -8.29 0.53
CA ILE A 320 -8.62 -9.68 0.91
C ILE A 320 -8.27 -9.77 2.39
N ASN A 321 -8.78 -10.79 3.08
CA ASN A 321 -8.41 -11.11 4.47
C ASN A 321 -7.37 -12.24 4.56
N ASP A 322 -6.88 -12.53 5.76
CA ASP A 322 -5.85 -13.54 6.04
C ASP A 322 -6.29 -14.98 5.72
N SER A 323 -7.60 -15.20 5.62
CA SER A 323 -8.17 -16.48 5.17
C SER A 323 -8.25 -16.57 3.64
N GLY A 324 -7.86 -15.53 2.91
CA GLY A 324 -7.93 -15.45 1.46
C GLY A 324 -9.30 -15.06 0.92
N GLN A 325 -10.24 -14.69 1.79
CA GLN A 325 -11.57 -14.28 1.36
C GLN A 325 -11.52 -12.87 0.79
N VAL A 326 -12.14 -12.67 -0.36
CA VAL A 326 -12.16 -11.42 -1.11
C VAL A 326 -13.56 -10.83 -1.12
N GLY A 327 -13.69 -9.55 -0.76
CA GLY A 327 -14.91 -8.76 -0.93
C GLY A 327 -15.06 -8.24 -2.36
N LEU A 328 -16.16 -8.60 -3.02
CA LEU A 328 -16.38 -8.36 -4.45
C LEU A 328 -17.78 -7.78 -4.71
N GLY A 329 -17.85 -6.74 -5.53
CA GLY A 329 -19.09 -6.36 -6.20
C GLY A 329 -19.19 -7.08 -7.53
N MET A 330 -20.29 -7.79 -7.81
CA MET A 330 -20.51 -8.49 -9.08
C MET A 330 -21.79 -8.01 -9.76
N SER A 331 -21.77 -7.99 -11.09
CA SER A 331 -22.90 -7.64 -11.95
C SER A 331 -23.16 -8.76 -12.96
N PHE A 332 -24.43 -9.06 -13.24
CA PHE A 332 -24.84 -10.19 -14.07
C PHE A 332 -25.60 -9.73 -15.31
N SER A 333 -25.70 -10.61 -16.33
CA SER A 333 -26.39 -10.30 -17.58
C SER A 333 -27.90 -10.07 -17.44
N ASP A 334 -28.51 -10.52 -16.35
CA ASP A 334 -29.93 -10.27 -16.00
C ASP A 334 -30.14 -8.90 -15.31
N SER A 335 -29.12 -8.03 -15.32
CA SER A 335 -29.08 -6.73 -14.65
C SER A 335 -29.09 -6.78 -13.12
N THR A 336 -29.01 -7.96 -12.51
CA THR A 336 -28.83 -8.06 -11.05
C THR A 336 -27.38 -7.75 -10.64
N GLN A 337 -27.22 -7.28 -9.41
CA GLN A 337 -25.94 -6.97 -8.79
C GLN A 337 -25.93 -7.45 -7.35
N GLY A 338 -24.76 -7.72 -6.80
CA GLY A 338 -24.61 -8.13 -5.39
C GLY A 338 -23.22 -7.90 -4.84
N LEU A 339 -23.14 -7.90 -3.51
CA LEU A 339 -21.88 -7.96 -2.77
C LEU A 339 -21.64 -9.40 -2.33
N PHE A 340 -20.46 -9.91 -2.64
CA PHE A 340 -20.06 -11.29 -2.40
C PHE A 340 -18.77 -11.31 -1.58
N VAL A 341 -18.64 -12.35 -0.77
CA VAL A 341 -17.38 -12.71 -0.10
C VAL A 341 -17.07 -14.14 -0.52
N GLY A 342 -15.94 -14.34 -1.20
CA GLY A 342 -15.56 -15.64 -1.74
C GLY A 342 -14.08 -15.93 -1.55
N PRO A 343 -13.67 -17.22 -1.57
CA PRO A 343 -12.28 -17.62 -1.44
C PRO A 343 -11.44 -17.27 -2.67
#